data_AF-A0A7S3U888-F1
#
_entry.id   AF-A0A7S3U888-F1
#
_cell.length_a   1.000
_cell.length_b   1.000
_cell.length_c   1.000
_cell.angle_alpha   90.00
_cell.angle_beta   90.00
_cell.angle_gamma   90.00
#
_symmetry.space_group_name_H-M   'P 1'
#
loop_
_entity.id
_entity.type
_entity.pdbx_description
1 polymer ?
#
loop_
_entity_poly.entity_id
_entity_poly.type
_entity_poly.pdbx_seq_one_letter_code
_entity_poly.pdbx_strand_id
1 'polypeptide(L)'
;AVGIVLHAPFFVATERTRLWLPGPAFGCPVETLAAYRLSRLPHGIGTYLALTGASLSAPECMSLGLATHMTESHALPRMADALGEGFSSSANLPGAGLLGRISRRLSEACIEPPSLSAWGPEHALFYAPQIEEAFTKETLPEIVGALESGSSEWHVAALECMRTASPLALTVTFAQLKLARTATCWAEAARAEAESCVAAGATRDFAAGASLLQKTKAAARSEL
;
A
#
# COMPACT_ATOMS: atom_id res chain seq x y z
N ALA A 1 -2.79 4.67 8.31
CA ALA A 1 -1.33 4.90 8.22
C ALA A 1 -0.86 5.01 6.77
N VAL A 2 -1.18 4.03 5.91
CA VAL A 2 -0.68 3.99 4.51
C VAL A 2 -0.95 5.28 3.71
N GLY A 3 -2.18 5.79 3.62
CA GLY A 3 -2.39 7.02 2.82
C GLY A 3 -1.80 8.29 3.43
N ILE A 4 -1.50 8.35 4.74
CA ILE A 4 -0.74 9.48 5.28
C ILE A 4 0.66 9.49 4.65
N VAL A 5 1.29 8.32 4.56
CA VAL A 5 2.65 8.15 4.04
C VAL A 5 2.68 8.28 2.52
N LEU A 6 1.73 7.69 1.80
CA LEU A 6 1.74 7.68 0.33
C LEU A 6 1.46 9.07 -0.29
N HIS A 7 0.85 9.99 0.45
CA HIS A 7 0.62 11.37 0.01
C HIS A 7 1.66 12.35 0.56
N ALA A 8 2.55 11.90 1.44
CA ALA A 8 3.64 12.73 1.95
C ALA A 8 4.67 13.01 0.85
N PRO A 9 5.33 14.18 0.86
CA PRO A 9 6.44 14.47 -0.05
C PRO A 9 7.66 13.58 0.20
N PHE A 10 7.78 13.02 1.41
CA PHE A 10 8.84 12.10 1.79
C PHE A 10 8.26 10.88 2.51
N PHE A 11 8.67 9.71 2.04
CA PHE A 11 8.46 8.42 2.68
C PHE A 11 9.84 7.76 2.83
N VAL A 12 10.29 7.62 4.08
CA VAL A 12 11.51 6.89 4.45
C VAL A 12 11.11 5.47 4.83
N ALA A 13 11.54 4.49 4.05
CA ALA A 13 11.33 3.08 4.31
C ALA A 13 12.54 2.47 5.03
N THR A 14 12.33 1.35 5.73
CA THR A 14 13.39 0.58 6.40
C THR A 14 13.28 -0.90 6.08
N GLU A 15 14.27 -1.70 6.46
CA GLU A 15 14.22 -3.17 6.29
C GLU A 15 12.97 -3.81 6.92
N ARG A 16 12.38 -3.13 7.92
CA ARG A 16 11.16 -3.54 8.64
C ARG A 16 9.87 -3.09 7.98
N THR A 17 9.92 -2.19 7.00
CA THR A 17 8.71 -1.67 6.35
C THR A 17 7.99 -2.79 5.61
N ARG A 18 6.69 -2.89 5.88
CA ARG A 18 5.73 -3.69 5.12
C ARG A 18 4.53 -2.81 4.81
N LEU A 19 4.34 -2.47 3.54
CA LEU A 19 3.15 -1.78 3.08
C LEU A 19 2.08 -2.83 2.80
N TRP A 20 1.01 -2.83 3.59
CA TRP A 20 0.01 -3.89 3.57
C TRP A 20 -1.40 -3.30 3.70
N LEU A 21 -2.32 -3.78 2.88
CA LEU A 21 -3.69 -3.27 2.75
C LEU A 21 -4.70 -4.44 2.70
N PRO A 22 -4.94 -5.13 3.82
CA PRO A 22 -5.76 -6.34 3.85
C PRO A 22 -7.27 -6.09 3.95
N GLY A 23 -7.74 -4.88 3.62
CA GLY A 23 -9.12 -4.44 3.85
C GLY A 23 -10.17 -5.51 3.48
N PRO A 24 -10.18 -6.01 2.22
CA PRO A 24 -11.22 -6.94 1.77
C PRO A 24 -11.30 -8.25 2.56
N ALA A 25 -10.17 -8.74 3.09
CA ALA A 25 -10.14 -9.94 3.95
C ALA A 25 -10.92 -9.73 5.27
N PHE A 26 -11.12 -8.49 5.68
CA PHE A 26 -11.87 -8.10 6.88
C PHE A 26 -13.18 -7.37 6.54
N GLY A 27 -13.71 -7.52 5.33
CA GLY A 27 -14.99 -6.91 4.94
C GLY A 27 -14.93 -5.39 4.76
N CYS A 28 -13.74 -4.81 4.68
CA CYS A 28 -13.53 -3.38 4.44
C CYS A 28 -13.09 -3.17 2.98
N PRO A 29 -13.67 -2.22 2.23
CA PRO A 29 -13.01 -1.73 1.03
C PRO A 29 -11.73 -0.96 1.42
N VAL A 30 -10.91 -0.56 0.43
CA VAL A 30 -9.75 0.31 0.69
C VAL A 30 -10.21 1.56 1.45
N GLU A 31 -9.59 1.77 2.61
CA GLU A 31 -10.01 2.72 3.64
C GLU A 31 -8.87 3.65 4.11
N THR A 32 -7.72 3.57 3.45
CA THR A 32 -6.50 4.24 3.88
C THR A 32 -6.26 5.57 3.17
N LEU A 33 -7.18 6.01 2.31
CA LEU A 33 -7.05 7.07 1.31
C LEU A 33 -5.99 6.75 0.24
N ALA A 34 -5.61 5.49 0.11
CA ALA A 34 -4.53 5.06 -0.76
C ALA A 34 -4.98 4.83 -2.21
N ALA A 35 -6.30 4.77 -2.49
CA ALA A 35 -6.80 4.41 -3.82
C ALA A 35 -6.21 5.28 -4.94
N TYR A 36 -6.04 6.59 -4.69
CA TYR A 36 -5.43 7.52 -5.64
C TYR A 36 -3.99 7.15 -6.05
N ARG A 37 -3.17 6.71 -5.09
CA ARG A 37 -1.78 6.31 -5.36
C ARG A 37 -1.71 4.90 -5.93
N LEU A 38 -2.50 3.97 -5.39
CA LEU A 38 -2.57 2.58 -5.87
C LEU A 38 -3.03 2.51 -7.32
N SER A 39 -4.06 3.27 -7.70
CA SER A 39 -4.61 3.28 -9.07
C SER A 39 -3.63 3.82 -10.12
N ARG A 40 -2.50 4.38 -9.69
CA ARG A 40 -1.44 4.94 -10.55
C ARG A 40 -0.16 4.11 -10.51
N LEU A 41 -0.12 3.04 -9.72
CA LEU A 41 0.97 2.08 -9.79
C LEU A 41 0.94 1.37 -11.15
N PRO A 42 2.10 1.09 -11.75
CA PRO A 42 2.17 0.49 -13.06
C PRO A 42 1.72 -0.98 -13.02
N HIS A 43 1.41 -1.54 -14.19
CA HIS A 43 1.25 -2.99 -14.39
C HIS A 43 0.22 -3.69 -13.49
N GLY A 44 -0.85 -2.99 -13.08
CA GLY A 44 -1.90 -3.59 -12.24
C GLY A 44 -1.50 -3.86 -10.78
N ILE A 45 -0.30 -3.45 -10.35
CA ILE A 45 0.24 -3.74 -9.02
C ILE A 45 -0.66 -3.19 -7.91
N GLY A 46 -1.18 -1.96 -8.06
CA GLY A 46 -2.09 -1.38 -7.06
C GLY A 46 -3.39 -2.17 -6.91
N THR A 47 -3.94 -2.67 -8.01
CA THR A 47 -5.14 -3.52 -8.00
C THR A 47 -4.85 -4.86 -7.33
N TYR A 48 -3.73 -5.50 -7.66
CA TYR A 48 -3.28 -6.73 -7.01
C TYR A 48 -3.17 -6.57 -5.49
N LEU A 49 -2.46 -5.54 -5.02
CA LEU A 49 -2.28 -5.27 -3.59
C LEU A 49 -3.62 -5.06 -2.87
N ALA A 50 -4.51 -4.27 -3.47
CA ALA A 50 -5.78 -3.91 -2.88
C ALA A 50 -6.77 -5.09 -2.80
N LEU A 51 -6.75 -5.99 -3.79
CA LEU A 51 -7.71 -7.11 -3.86
C LEU A 51 -7.21 -8.37 -3.13
N THR A 52 -5.91 -8.62 -3.11
CA THR A 52 -5.35 -9.84 -2.52
C THR A 52 -4.81 -9.63 -1.11
N GLY A 53 -4.61 -8.37 -0.69
CA GLY A 53 -3.92 -8.07 0.55
C GLY A 53 -2.45 -8.49 0.53
N ALA A 54 -1.82 -8.60 -0.64
CA ALA A 54 -0.37 -8.77 -0.71
C ALA A 54 0.36 -7.55 -0.10
N SER A 55 1.57 -7.77 0.41
CA SER A 55 2.40 -6.71 0.99
C SER A 55 3.59 -6.36 0.12
N LEU A 56 4.03 -5.11 0.16
CA LEU A 56 5.31 -4.68 -0.40
C LEU A 56 6.37 -4.51 0.69
N SER A 57 7.57 -4.98 0.41
CA SER A 57 8.78 -4.65 1.17
C SER A 57 9.27 -3.22 0.88
N ALA A 58 10.20 -2.71 1.69
CA ALA A 58 10.84 -1.40 1.43
C ALA A 58 11.52 -1.31 0.05
N PRO A 59 12.32 -2.30 -0.39
CA PRO A 59 12.87 -2.33 -1.75
C PRO A 59 11.84 -2.15 -2.85
N GLU A 60 10.71 -2.84 -2.75
CA GLU A 60 9.63 -2.75 -3.74
C GLU A 60 8.93 -1.40 -3.68
N CYS A 61 8.77 -0.83 -2.48
CA CYS A 61 8.24 0.53 -2.32
C CYS A 61 9.16 1.57 -2.97
N MET A 62 10.48 1.43 -2.86
CA MET A 62 11.45 2.27 -3.58
C MET A 62 11.34 2.08 -5.09
N SER A 63 11.33 0.82 -5.55
CA SER A 63 11.26 0.49 -6.98
C SER A 63 9.99 1.00 -7.65
N LEU A 64 8.87 1.04 -6.93
CA LEU A 64 7.58 1.55 -7.41
C LEU A 64 7.43 3.07 -7.24
N GLY A 65 8.45 3.76 -6.71
CA GLY A 65 8.40 5.21 -6.44
C GLY A 65 7.42 5.62 -5.34
N LEU A 66 7.01 4.67 -4.49
CA LEU A 66 6.20 4.96 -3.30
C LEU A 66 7.08 5.55 -2.20
N ALA A 67 8.22 4.90 -1.93
CA ALA A 67 9.22 5.40 -1.00
C ALA A 67 10.21 6.31 -1.71
N THR A 68 10.61 7.38 -1.02
CA THR A 68 11.61 8.35 -1.51
C THR A 68 13.02 8.02 -1.05
N HIS A 69 13.14 7.39 0.11
CA HIS A 69 14.39 7.05 0.76
C HIS A 69 14.23 5.68 1.42
N MET A 70 15.35 4.96 1.56
CA MET A 70 15.41 3.71 2.30
C MET A 70 16.68 3.69 3.14
N THR A 71 16.56 3.24 4.38
CA THR A 71 17.70 3.19 5.32
C THR A 71 17.50 2.10 6.36
N GLU A 72 18.55 1.73 7.08
CA GLU A 72 18.41 0.83 8.22
C GLU A 72 17.65 1.48 9.37
N SER A 73 16.78 0.71 10.04
CA SER A 73 15.93 1.23 11.12
C SER A 73 16.69 1.87 12.28
N HIS A 74 17.94 1.44 12.51
CA HIS A 74 18.80 2.00 13.56
C HIS A 74 19.28 3.43 13.22
N ALA A 75 19.18 3.87 11.96
CA ALA A 75 19.53 5.23 11.52
C ALA A 75 18.42 6.26 11.81
N LEU A 76 17.19 5.82 12.08
CA LEU A 76 16.04 6.71 12.25
C LEU A 76 16.22 7.80 13.33
N PRO A 77 16.80 7.54 14.52
CA PRO A 77 17.05 8.59 15.51
C PRO A 77 17.97 9.69 14.98
N ARG A 78 19.10 9.29 14.35
CA ARG A 78 20.03 10.23 13.73
C ARG A 78 19.38 11.05 12.63
N MET A 79 18.47 10.46 11.85
CA MET A 79 17.72 11.20 10.84
C MET A 79 16.79 12.24 11.47
N ALA A 80 16.11 11.89 12.57
CA ALA A 80 15.28 12.83 13.31
C ALA A 80 16.12 13.99 13.87
N ASP A 81 17.31 13.72 14.41
CA ASP A 81 18.23 14.75 14.91
C ASP A 81 18.71 15.68 13.79
N ALA A 82 19.13 15.11 12.65
CA ALA A 82 19.54 15.89 11.47
C ALA A 82 18.41 16.79 10.92
N LEU A 83 17.16 16.32 11.02
CA LEU A 83 15.97 17.11 10.71
C LEU A 83 15.56 18.08 11.83
N GLY A 84 16.03 17.93 13.06
CA GLY A 84 15.77 18.90 14.14
C GLY A 84 16.72 20.09 14.09
N GLU A 85 18.01 19.81 13.90
CA GLU A 85 19.08 20.81 13.84
C GLU A 85 18.94 21.74 12.61
N GLY A 86 18.48 21.20 11.48
CA GLY A 86 18.42 21.93 10.21
C GLY A 86 17.35 23.00 10.09
N PHE A 87 16.36 23.05 11.01
CA PHE A 87 15.16 23.88 10.85
C PHE A 87 14.93 24.89 11.98
N SER A 88 15.77 24.88 13.02
CA SER A 88 15.69 25.83 14.14
C SER A 88 15.93 27.31 13.75
N SER A 89 16.37 27.59 12.51
CA SER A 89 16.66 28.96 12.01
C SER A 89 15.91 29.34 10.72
N SER A 90 14.95 28.53 10.26
CA SER A 90 14.32 28.69 8.94
C SER A 90 13.09 29.63 8.96
N ALA A 91 13.27 30.89 9.35
CA ALA A 91 12.30 31.93 9.01
C ALA A 91 12.49 32.31 7.52
N ASN A 92 11.46 32.10 6.69
CA ASN A 92 11.31 32.65 5.32
C ASN A 92 11.99 31.94 4.13
N LEU A 93 11.91 30.61 4.03
CA LEU A 93 12.21 29.93 2.74
C LEU A 93 10.93 29.48 2.04
N PRO A 94 10.77 29.76 0.71
CA PRO A 94 9.63 29.26 -0.06
C PRO A 94 9.54 27.73 0.01
N GLY A 95 8.32 27.18 -0.07
CA GLY A 95 8.05 25.75 0.13
C GLY A 95 8.92 24.81 -0.74
N ALA A 96 9.23 25.18 -1.99
CA ALA A 96 10.08 24.38 -2.88
C ALA A 96 11.53 24.26 -2.37
N GLY A 97 12.10 25.35 -1.85
CA GLY A 97 13.45 25.35 -1.27
C GLY A 97 13.52 24.58 0.05
N LEU A 98 12.40 24.53 0.79
CA LEU A 98 12.28 23.75 2.02
C LEU A 98 12.32 22.24 1.74
N LEU A 99 11.52 21.77 0.77
CA LEU A 99 11.50 20.35 0.39
C LEU A 99 12.86 19.88 -0.12
N GLY A 100 13.53 20.66 -0.98
CA GLY A 100 14.87 20.33 -1.46
C GLY A 100 15.89 20.16 -0.31
N ARG A 101 15.81 21.01 0.72
CA ARG A 101 16.66 20.87 1.91
C ARG A 101 16.33 19.62 2.73
N ILE A 102 15.04 19.33 2.95
CA ILE A 102 14.60 18.12 3.66
C ILE A 102 15.14 16.89 2.93
N SER A 103 14.93 16.81 1.61
CA SER A 103 15.41 15.70 0.78
C SER A 103 16.91 15.50 0.94
N ARG A 104 17.72 16.57 0.82
CA ARG A 104 19.17 16.48 0.98
C ARG A 104 19.58 15.99 2.37
N ARG A 105 18.94 16.49 3.43
CA ARG A 105 19.23 16.07 4.81
C ARG A 105 18.87 14.60 5.05
N LEU A 106 17.73 14.16 4.51
CA LEU A 106 17.35 12.75 4.54
C LEU A 106 18.42 11.91 3.85
N SER A 107 18.86 12.28 2.65
CA SER A 107 19.91 11.54 1.93
C SER A 107 21.25 11.52 2.68
N GLU A 108 21.69 12.65 3.25
CA GLU A 108 22.94 12.73 4.04
C GLU A 108 22.90 11.86 5.32
N ALA A 109 21.71 11.67 5.89
CA ALA A 109 21.51 10.87 7.10
C ALA A 109 21.16 9.40 6.81
N CYS A 110 20.85 9.05 5.56
CA CYS A 110 20.59 7.66 5.17
C CYS A 110 21.87 6.84 5.29
N ILE A 111 21.75 5.72 5.99
CA ILE A 111 22.67 4.60 5.85
C ILE A 111 22.11 3.74 4.72
N GLU A 112 22.86 3.62 3.63
CA GLU A 112 22.48 2.83 2.46
C GLU A 112 22.31 1.37 2.92
N PRO A 113 21.10 0.79 2.79
CA PRO A 113 20.90 -0.61 3.13
C PRO A 113 21.68 -1.51 2.14
N PRO A 114 21.91 -2.79 2.48
CA PRO A 114 22.54 -3.73 1.57
C PRO A 114 21.89 -3.71 0.18
N SER A 115 22.71 -3.88 -0.86
CA SER A 115 22.24 -3.89 -2.24
C SER A 115 21.06 -4.86 -2.41
N LEU A 116 20.01 -4.40 -3.08
CA LEU A 116 18.83 -5.21 -3.35
C LEU A 116 19.25 -6.47 -4.11
N SER A 117 19.00 -7.64 -3.51
CA SER A 117 19.08 -8.90 -4.24
C SER A 117 18.02 -8.93 -5.34
N ALA A 118 18.17 -9.86 -6.30
CA ALA A 118 17.09 -10.17 -7.23
C ALA A 118 15.79 -10.50 -6.46
N TRP A 119 14.64 -10.15 -7.04
CA TRP A 119 13.33 -10.47 -6.44
C TRP A 119 13.18 -11.98 -6.27
N GLY A 120 12.83 -12.40 -5.06
CA GLY A 120 12.41 -13.77 -4.73
C GLY A 120 10.88 -13.92 -4.71
N PRO A 121 10.35 -15.15 -4.61
CA PRO A 121 8.90 -15.44 -4.60
C PRO A 121 8.12 -14.77 -3.45
N GLU A 122 8.80 -14.28 -2.42
CA GLU A 122 8.22 -13.48 -1.34
C GLU A 122 7.90 -12.03 -1.75
N HIS A 123 8.43 -11.57 -2.88
CA HIS A 123 8.24 -10.22 -3.41
C HIS A 123 7.12 -10.21 -4.47
N ALA A 124 6.22 -9.23 -4.39
CA ALA A 124 5.21 -9.01 -5.42
C ALA A 124 5.86 -8.73 -6.78
N LEU A 125 6.97 -7.98 -6.81
CA LEU A 125 7.65 -7.63 -8.06
C LEU A 125 8.31 -8.82 -8.77
N PHE A 126 8.50 -9.97 -8.09
CA PHE A 126 8.91 -11.21 -8.76
C PHE A 126 7.84 -11.72 -9.75
N TYR A 127 6.56 -11.45 -9.46
CA TYR A 127 5.42 -11.85 -10.28
C TYR A 127 4.86 -10.69 -11.13
N ALA A 128 5.64 -9.63 -11.37
CA ALA A 128 5.15 -8.46 -12.08
C ALA A 128 4.48 -8.77 -13.45
N PRO A 129 5.03 -9.66 -14.31
CA PRO A 129 4.35 -10.02 -15.56
C PRO A 129 3.00 -10.71 -15.36
N GLN A 130 2.90 -11.63 -14.40
CA GLN A 130 1.66 -12.35 -14.09
C GLN A 130 0.62 -11.41 -13.47
N ILE A 131 1.07 -10.49 -12.60
CA ILE A 131 0.22 -9.44 -12.03
C ILE A 131 -0.32 -8.55 -13.14
N GLU A 132 0.52 -8.13 -14.08
CA GLU A 132 0.10 -7.31 -15.22
C GLU A 132 -0.96 -8.01 -16.05
N GLU A 133 -0.75 -9.29 -16.38
CA GLU A 133 -1.69 -10.07 -17.17
C GLU A 133 -3.05 -10.22 -16.47
N ALA A 134 -3.05 -10.50 -15.17
CA ALA A 134 -4.26 -10.84 -14.42
C ALA A 134 -5.01 -9.62 -13.86
N PHE A 135 -4.32 -8.57 -13.41
CA PHE A 135 -4.91 -7.47 -12.64
C PHE A 135 -5.12 -6.17 -13.44
N THR A 136 -4.86 -6.19 -14.74
CA THR A 136 -5.20 -5.09 -15.67
C THR A 136 -6.56 -5.26 -16.36
N LYS A 137 -7.29 -6.35 -16.07
CA LYS A 137 -8.63 -6.59 -16.63
C LYS A 137 -9.63 -5.52 -16.16
N GLU A 138 -10.71 -5.35 -16.92
CA GLU A 138 -11.68 -4.27 -16.67
C GLU A 138 -12.82 -4.67 -15.71
N THR A 139 -12.97 -5.96 -15.43
CA THR A 139 -13.98 -6.50 -14.50
C THR A 139 -13.38 -7.52 -13.52
N LEU A 140 -13.95 -7.62 -12.31
CA LEU A 140 -13.54 -8.63 -11.32
C LEU A 140 -13.68 -10.08 -11.83
N PRO A 141 -14.76 -10.48 -12.53
CA PRO A 141 -14.85 -11.82 -13.10
C PRO A 141 -13.73 -12.14 -14.10
N GLU A 142 -13.27 -11.18 -14.89
CA GLU A 142 -12.13 -11.39 -15.79
C GLU A 142 -10.82 -11.56 -15.01
N ILE A 143 -10.62 -10.84 -13.91
CA ILE A 143 -9.45 -11.03 -13.01
C ILE A 143 -9.49 -12.45 -12.44
N VAL A 144 -10.64 -12.88 -11.90
CA VAL A 144 -10.82 -14.22 -11.35
C VAL A 144 -10.57 -15.29 -12.41
N GLY A 145 -11.13 -15.12 -13.61
CA GLY A 145 -10.91 -16.05 -14.73
C GLY A 145 -9.45 -16.12 -15.19
N ALA A 146 -8.73 -14.99 -15.20
CA ALA A 146 -7.30 -14.98 -15.47
C ALA A 146 -6.51 -15.78 -14.41
N LEU A 147 -6.83 -15.59 -13.13
CA LEU A 147 -6.22 -16.35 -12.04
C LEU A 147 -6.55 -17.85 -12.11
N GLU A 148 -7.79 -18.22 -12.45
CA GLU A 148 -8.21 -19.61 -12.62
C GLU A 148 -7.54 -20.30 -13.81
N SER A 149 -7.21 -19.56 -14.86
CA SER A 149 -6.51 -20.10 -16.04
C SER A 149 -5.00 -20.32 -15.81
N GLY A 150 -4.43 -19.64 -14.81
CA GLY A 150 -3.03 -19.79 -14.43
C GLY A 150 -2.79 -21.04 -13.58
N SER A 151 -1.60 -21.62 -13.71
CA SER A 151 -1.23 -22.90 -13.06
C SER A 151 -0.12 -22.78 -12.02
N SER A 152 0.44 -21.58 -11.80
CA SER A 152 1.51 -21.40 -10.80
C SER A 152 0.96 -21.30 -9.39
N GLU A 153 1.80 -21.60 -8.40
CA GLU A 153 1.45 -21.45 -6.97
C GLU A 153 0.98 -20.03 -6.62
N TRP A 154 1.54 -19.02 -7.31
CA TRP A 154 1.10 -17.62 -7.14
C TRP A 154 -0.35 -17.41 -7.57
N HIS A 155 -0.79 -17.97 -8.70
CA HIS A 155 -2.17 -17.84 -9.17
C HIS A 155 -3.14 -18.43 -8.16
N VAL A 156 -2.82 -19.64 -7.66
CA VAL A 156 -3.62 -20.33 -6.64
C VAL A 156 -3.70 -19.51 -5.35
N ALA A 157 -2.57 -19.00 -4.87
CA ALA A 157 -2.52 -18.19 -3.64
C ALA A 157 -3.29 -16.87 -3.79
N ALA A 158 -3.10 -16.14 -4.89
CA ALA A 158 -3.81 -14.88 -5.13
C ALA A 158 -5.33 -15.08 -5.24
N LEU A 159 -5.75 -16.15 -5.92
CA LEU A 159 -7.16 -16.51 -6.05
C LEU A 159 -7.78 -16.89 -4.70
N GLU A 160 -7.05 -17.64 -3.86
CA GLU A 160 -7.53 -18.02 -2.53
C GLU A 160 -7.71 -16.81 -1.62
N CYS A 161 -6.78 -15.84 -1.67
CA CYS A 161 -6.93 -14.57 -0.96
C CYS A 161 -8.23 -13.85 -1.35
N MET A 162 -8.57 -13.82 -2.65
CA MET A 162 -9.81 -13.19 -3.11
C MET A 162 -11.05 -14.01 -2.74
N ARG A 163 -11.01 -15.35 -2.82
CA ARG A 163 -12.15 -16.22 -2.52
C ARG A 163 -12.54 -16.21 -1.05
N THR A 164 -11.56 -16.01 -0.16
CA THR A 164 -11.78 -15.94 1.30
C THR A 164 -12.13 -14.55 1.80
N ALA A 165 -12.00 -13.52 0.95
CA ALA A 165 -12.37 -12.14 1.25
C ALA A 165 -13.87 -11.85 1.05
N SER A 166 -14.34 -10.71 1.53
CA SER A 166 -15.71 -10.25 1.30
C SER A 166 -15.93 -9.91 -0.18
N PRO A 167 -16.91 -10.54 -0.87
CA PRO A 167 -17.23 -10.21 -2.26
C PRO A 167 -17.69 -8.75 -2.43
N LEU A 168 -18.41 -8.22 -1.44
CA LEU A 168 -18.84 -6.81 -1.44
C LEU A 168 -17.63 -5.88 -1.32
N ALA A 169 -16.72 -6.15 -0.37
CA ALA A 169 -15.52 -5.34 -0.18
C ALA A 169 -14.59 -5.37 -1.39
N LEU A 170 -14.42 -6.53 -2.04
CA LEU A 170 -13.68 -6.65 -3.30
C LEU A 170 -14.32 -5.80 -4.41
N THR A 171 -15.64 -5.88 -4.56
CA THR A 171 -16.38 -5.13 -5.58
C THR A 171 -16.25 -3.63 -5.38
N VAL A 172 -16.43 -3.15 -4.15
CA VAL A 172 -16.30 -1.73 -3.81
C VAL A 172 -14.85 -1.27 -3.97
N THR A 173 -13.86 -2.07 -3.54
CA THR A 173 -12.43 -1.77 -3.72
C THR A 173 -12.08 -1.59 -5.18
N PHE A 174 -12.52 -2.51 -6.04
CA PHE A 174 -12.26 -2.43 -7.47
C PHE A 174 -12.91 -1.18 -8.08
N ALA A 175 -14.14 -0.86 -7.69
CA ALA A 175 -14.82 0.36 -8.13
C ALA A 175 -14.10 1.65 -7.66
N GLN A 176 -13.63 1.69 -6.41
CA GLN A 176 -12.84 2.81 -5.87
C GLN A 176 -11.56 3.04 -6.68
N LEU A 177 -10.82 1.98 -7.02
CA LEU A 177 -9.61 2.09 -7.83
C LEU A 177 -9.91 2.62 -9.24
N LYS A 178 -11.01 2.16 -9.87
CA LYS A 178 -11.41 2.67 -11.19
C LYS A 178 -11.77 4.15 -11.15
N LEU A 179 -12.52 4.60 -10.14
CA LEU A 179 -12.84 6.01 -9.93
C LEU A 179 -11.58 6.84 -9.65
N ALA A 180 -10.70 6.34 -8.80
CA ALA A 180 -9.45 7.01 -8.44
C ALA A 180 -8.49 7.16 -9.63
N ARG A 181 -8.51 6.19 -10.58
CA ARG A 181 -7.73 6.24 -11.83
C ARG A 181 -8.12 7.44 -12.70
N THR A 182 -9.39 7.82 -12.73
CA THR A 182 -9.90 8.95 -13.52
C THR A 182 -10.00 10.27 -12.74
N ALA A 183 -9.82 10.24 -11.42
CA ALA A 183 -9.86 11.43 -10.59
C ALA A 183 -8.79 12.45 -10.97
N THR A 184 -9.16 13.73 -10.98
CA THR A 184 -8.28 14.84 -11.37
C THR A 184 -7.27 15.22 -10.29
N CYS A 185 -7.61 14.96 -9.02
CA CYS A 185 -6.75 15.23 -7.88
C CYS A 185 -7.00 14.21 -6.76
N TRP A 186 -6.05 14.13 -5.82
CA TRP A 186 -6.12 13.17 -4.72
C TRP A 186 -7.35 13.40 -3.81
N ALA A 187 -7.76 14.65 -3.61
CA ALA A 187 -8.88 15.00 -2.75
C ALA A 187 -10.23 14.51 -3.29
N GLU A 188 -10.38 14.45 -4.62
CA GLU A 188 -11.56 13.89 -5.28
C GLU A 188 -11.65 12.38 -5.02
N ALA A 189 -10.57 11.64 -5.27
CA ALA A 189 -10.51 10.21 -5.00
C ALA A 189 -10.70 9.89 -3.51
N ALA A 190 -10.10 10.68 -2.62
CA ALA A 190 -10.23 10.52 -1.17
C ALA A 190 -11.68 10.72 -0.68
N ARG A 191 -12.42 11.66 -1.28
CA ARG A 191 -13.85 11.86 -0.95
C ARG A 191 -14.68 10.64 -1.35
N ALA A 192 -14.52 10.15 -2.57
CA ALA A 192 -15.24 8.96 -3.05
C ALA A 192 -14.89 7.71 -2.22
N GLU A 193 -13.62 7.57 -1.84
CA GLU A 193 -13.17 6.50 -0.95
C GLU A 193 -13.86 6.59 0.42
N ALA A 194 -13.86 7.77 1.05
CA ALA A 194 -14.48 7.99 2.35
C ALA A 194 -15.99 7.72 2.35
N GLU A 195 -16.72 8.18 1.33
CA GLU A 195 -18.15 7.92 1.17
C GLU A 195 -18.44 6.42 1.09
N SER A 196 -17.64 5.70 0.30
CA SER A 196 -17.75 4.24 0.17
C SER A 196 -17.45 3.52 1.49
N CYS A 197 -16.45 3.98 2.26
CA CYS A 197 -16.12 3.42 3.57
C CYS A 197 -17.23 3.66 4.61
N VAL A 198 -17.86 4.83 4.61
CA VAL A 198 -19.00 5.12 5.49
C VAL A 198 -20.16 4.16 5.18
N ALA A 199 -20.49 3.96 3.90
CA ALA A 199 -21.50 2.99 3.50
C ALA A 199 -21.12 1.55 3.89
N ALA A 200 -19.84 1.17 3.71
CA ALA A 200 -19.34 -0.15 4.07
C ALA A 200 -19.41 -0.43 5.58
N GLY A 201 -19.25 0.58 6.43
CA GLY A 201 -19.35 0.46 7.89
C GLY A 201 -20.72 -0.01 8.39
N ALA A 202 -21.77 0.14 7.59
CA ALA A 202 -23.12 -0.35 7.90
C ALA A 202 -23.38 -1.79 7.41
N THR A 203 -22.41 -2.44 6.75
CA THR A 203 -22.58 -3.76 6.16
C THR A 203 -22.33 -4.89 7.14
N ARG A 204 -22.93 -6.06 6.88
CA ARG A 204 -22.71 -7.28 7.68
C ARG A 204 -21.28 -7.80 7.53
N ASP A 205 -20.69 -7.68 6.35
CA ASP A 205 -19.32 -8.12 6.06
C ASP A 205 -18.29 -7.35 6.90
N PHE A 206 -18.45 -6.02 7.00
CA PHE A 206 -17.63 -5.19 7.87
C PHE A 206 -17.75 -5.62 9.34
N ALA A 207 -18.98 -5.83 9.83
CA ALA A 207 -19.19 -6.25 11.21
C ALA A 207 -18.58 -7.64 11.51
N ALA A 208 -18.72 -8.59 10.59
CA ALA A 208 -18.13 -9.91 10.70
C ALA A 208 -16.60 -9.86 10.68
N GLY A 209 -16.01 -9.11 9.76
CA GLY A 209 -14.56 -8.94 9.67
C GLY A 209 -13.96 -8.20 10.86
N ALA A 210 -14.64 -7.19 11.41
CA ALA A 210 -14.25 -6.54 12.65
C ALA A 210 -14.23 -7.52 13.84
N SER A 211 -15.24 -8.40 13.94
CA SER A 211 -15.27 -9.46 14.96
C SER A 211 -14.14 -10.46 14.77
N LEU A 212 -13.88 -10.90 13.53
CA LEU A 212 -12.77 -11.78 13.20
C LEU A 212 -11.43 -11.16 13.62
N LEU A 213 -11.18 -9.91 13.26
CA LEU A 213 -9.96 -9.20 13.61
C LEU A 213 -9.77 -9.09 15.13
N GLN A 214 -10.85 -8.83 15.89
CA GLN A 214 -10.79 -8.81 17.35
C GLN A 214 -10.40 -10.17 17.94
N LYS A 215 -10.97 -11.27 17.41
CA LYS A 215 -10.63 -12.64 17.83
C LYS A 215 -9.17 -12.97 17.52
N THR A 216 -8.70 -12.65 16.31
CA THR A 216 -7.30 -12.88 15.92
C THR A 216 -6.34 -12.11 16.81
N LYS A 217 -6.65 -10.84 17.13
CA LYS A 217 -5.85 -10.04 18.07
C LYS A 217 -5.84 -10.63 19.49
N ALA A 218 -6.96 -11.17 19.95
CA ALA A 218 -7.04 -11.81 21.26
C ALA A 218 -6.17 -13.07 21.32
N ALA A 219 -6.23 -13.92 20.30
CA ALA A 219 -5.41 -15.13 20.20
C ALA A 219 -3.90 -14.80 20.16
N ALA A 220 -3.49 -13.86 19.32
CA ALA A 220 -2.08 -13.46 19.24
C ALA A 220 -1.53 -12.89 20.56
N ARG A 221 -2.38 -12.22 21.37
CA ARG A 221 -1.98 -11.70 22.68
C ARG A 221 -1.87 -12.77 23.75
N SER A 222 -2.62 -13.88 23.63
CA SER A 222 -2.49 -14.99 24.58
C SER A 222 -1.25 -15.84 24.36
N GLU A 223 -0.60 -15.70 23.21
CA GLU A 223 0.65 -16.41 22.86
C GLU A 223 1.92 -15.61 23.23
N LEU A 224 1.76 -14.33 23.64
CA LEU A 224 2.83 -13.44 24.10
C LEU A 224 3.01 -13.53 25.63
#